data_AF-A0A7C2MUK4-F1
#
_entry.id   AF-A0A7C2MUK4-F1
#
_cell.length_a   1.000
_cell.length_b   1.000
_cell.length_c   1.000
_cell.angle_alpha   90.00
_cell.angle_beta   90.00
_cell.angle_gamma   90.00
#
_symmetry.space_group_name_H-M   'P 1'
#
loop_
_entity.id
_entity.type
_entity.pdbx_description
1 polymer ?
#
loop_
_entity_poly.entity_id
_entity_poly.type
_entity_poly.pdbx_seq_one_letter_code
_entity_poly.pdbx_strand_id
1 'polypeptide(L)' 'MANLPTMADRDGLIWYDGQMVDWHNATTHVLTHT' A
#
# COMPACT_ATOMS: atom_id res chain seq x y z
N MET A 1 -7.24 16.34 -17.99
CA MET A 1 -7.91 15.37 -17.09
C MET A 1 -6.95 15.13 -15.94
N ALA A 2 -7.30 15.47 -14.69
CA ALA A 2 -6.41 15.23 -13.57
C ALA A 2 -6.34 13.72 -13.30
N ASN A 3 -5.14 13.14 -13.37
CA ASN A 3 -4.92 11.76 -12.95
C ASN A 3 -4.97 11.73 -11.43
N LEU A 4 -6.07 11.25 -10.86
CA LEU A 4 -6.17 11.07 -9.42
C LEU A 4 -5.33 9.85 -9.02
N PRO A 5 -4.46 9.95 -8.00
CA PRO A 5 -3.67 8.82 -7.53
C PRO A 5 -4.59 7.67 -7.10
N THR A 6 -4.20 6.45 -7.46
CA THR A 6 -4.92 5.25 -7.03
C THR A 6 -4.74 5.02 -5.53
N MET A 7 -5.45 4.07 -4.93
CA MET A 7 -5.22 3.71 -3.52
C MET A 7 -3.83 3.15 -3.26
N ALA A 8 -3.22 2.49 -4.25
CA ALA A 8 -1.88 1.92 -4.14
C ALA A 8 -0.77 2.96 -4.39
N ASP A 9 -1.09 4.05 -5.08
CA ASP A 9 -0.13 5.09 -5.46
C ASP A 9 -0.32 6.33 -4.58
N ARG A 10 0.15 6.25 -3.34
CA ARG A 10 0.05 7.34 -2.36
C ARG A 10 1.35 7.45 -1.59
N ASP A 11 1.79 8.68 -1.34
CA ASP A 11 2.94 8.93 -0.47
C ASP A 11 2.56 8.82 1.01
N GLY A 12 3.44 8.24 1.82
CA GLY A 12 3.27 8.14 3.26
C GLY A 12 3.68 6.78 3.81
N LEU A 13 3.38 6.59 5.10
CA LEU A 13 3.64 5.35 5.81
C LEU A 13 2.33 4.64 6.16
N ILE A 14 2.36 3.32 6.14
CA ILE A 14 1.28 2.46 6.62
C ILE A 14 1.85 1.50 7.66
N TRP A 15 1.03 1.18 8.67
CA TRP A 15 1.37 0.14 9.61
C TRP A 15 1.17 -1.21 8.93
N TYR A 16 2.21 -2.03 8.90
CA TYR A 16 2.21 -3.36 8.29
C TYR A 16 3.08 -4.30 9.15
N ASP A 17 2.53 -5.44 9.57
CA ASP A 17 3.23 -6.50 10.33
C ASP A 17 4.11 -6.03 11.51
N GLY A 18 3.63 -5.09 12.31
CA GLY A 18 4.33 -4.63 13.52
C GLY A 18 5.10 -3.33 13.34
N GLN A 19 5.23 -2.82 12.12
CA GLN A 19 6.16 -1.74 11.79
C GLN A 19 5.54 -0.71 10.83
N MET A 20 6.14 0.49 10.78
CA MET A 20 5.78 1.50 9.80
C MET A 20 6.60 1.28 8.53
N VAL A 21 5.92 1.06 7.40
CA VAL A 21 6.54 0.86 6.08
C VAL A 21 5.99 1.86 5.07
N ASP A 22 6.73 2.12 4.00
CA ASP A 22 6.24 2.98 2.91
C ASP A 22 4.98 2.39 2.28
N TRP A 23 4.00 3.25 2.00
CA TRP A 23 2.70 2.87 1.47
C TRP A 23 2.82 2.03 0.19
N HIS A 24 3.73 2.41 -0.73
CA HIS A 24 3.98 1.68 -1.98
C HIS A 24 4.53 0.27 -1.78
N ASN A 25 5.16 0.00 -0.64
CA ASN A 25 5.82 -1.28 -0.36
C ASN A 25 4.92 -2.28 0.39
N ALA A 26 3.78 -1.81 0.93
CA ALA A 26 2.83 -2.64 1.68
C ALA A 26 1.94 -3.47 0.74
N THR A 27 2.50 -4.55 0.20
CA THR A 27 1.80 -5.48 -0.71
C THR A 27 1.68 -6.87 -0.12
N THR A 28 0.63 -7.60 -0.50
CA THR A 28 0.46 -9.02 -0.15
C THR A 28 0.45 -9.87 -1.41
N HIS A 29 0.79 -11.15 -1.28
CA HIS A 29 0.75 -12.08 -2.40
C HIS A 29 -0.69 -12.31 -2.88
N VAL A 30 -0.87 -12.52 -4.18
CA VAL A 30 -2.21 -12.68 -4.79
C VAL A 30 -2.96 -13.92 -4.27
N LEU A 31 -2.23 -14.92 -3.77
CA LEU A 31 -2.81 -16.14 -3.20
C LEU A 31 -3.14 -16.04 -1.70
N THR A 32 -2.99 -14.85 -1.11
CA THR A 32 -3.42 -14.62 0.28
C THR A 32 -4.95 -14.54 0.30
N HIS A 33 -5.58 -15.58 0.85
CA HIS A 33 -7.00 -15.59 1.17
C HIS A 33 -7.19 -15.46 2.69
N THR A 34 -8.35 -14.95 3.10
CA THR A 34 -8.71 -14.70 4.51
C THR A 34 -8.79 -15.97 5.35
#